data_AF-A0A7V1BYT6-F1
#
_entry.id   AF-A0A7V1BYT6-F1
#
_cell.length_a   1.000
_cell.length_b   1.000
_cell.length_c   1.000
_cell.angle_alpha   90.00
_cell.angle_beta   90.00
_cell.angle_gamma   90.00
#
_symmetry.space_group_name_H-M   'P 1'
#
loop_
_entity.id
_entity.type
_entity.pdbx_description
1 polymer ?
#
loop_
_entity_poly.entity_id
_entity_poly.type
_entity_poly.pdbx_seq_one_letter_code
_entity_poly.pdbx_strand_id
1 'polypeptide(L)'
;MEDKKPKKHYAVQLALYTDILEQLALSAGRVPFVWDIHGDEIAYDLDALQGKRKPTALWSTYEDVLSNTTSITTAKDQTLPAYSSKCKLCQWRTSCLDSLQRTNDLSLIPDLGRAKRDAMMTHIKDRQELADADIDSLIKGNKTVIPGVGPDSLTKFQTRARLQLQDDKPFLTKSLELPNLEVELFFDIETDPMRDVCYLHGFVERRNGDNKTEKFVSFFADDTSPEEEEKAFAGAWDYIKSLQPCIMYFYSKYERTIWRKLRNKYPDVMTEEEVEDLFDPKKSVDLLYDVVKKKTEWPTRDYTIKTLASYLGFSWRDTDPSGASSIEWYYRWVETKDDSIRKRILEYNEDDCIATRVLLDGIRRLS
;
A
#
# COMPACT_ATOMS: atom_id res chain seq x y z
N MET A 1 -16.76 -11.66 3.28
CA MET A 1 -16.14 -12.87 3.85
C MET A 1 -14.64 -12.63 3.89
N GLU A 2 -14.11 -12.27 5.05
CA GLU A 2 -12.65 -12.22 5.24
C GLU A 2 -12.06 -13.63 5.12
N ASP A 3 -10.88 -13.73 4.53
CA ASP A 3 -10.19 -14.99 4.29
C ASP A 3 -9.80 -15.60 5.65
N LYS A 4 -10.61 -16.54 6.16
CA LYS A 4 -10.36 -17.31 7.41
C LYS A 4 -9.11 -18.19 7.35
N LYS A 5 -8.33 -18.09 6.28
CA LYS A 5 -7.13 -18.88 6.11
C LYS A 5 -6.02 -18.41 7.06
N PRO A 6 -5.39 -19.35 7.81
CA PRO A 6 -4.25 -19.05 8.66
C PRO A 6 -3.14 -18.24 7.95
N LYS A 7 -2.79 -17.09 8.53
CA LYS A 7 -1.70 -16.24 8.04
C LYS A 7 -0.36 -16.83 8.47
N LYS A 8 0.52 -17.13 7.51
CA LYS A 8 1.82 -17.78 7.78
C LYS A 8 2.68 -17.08 8.85
N HIS A 9 2.70 -15.75 8.86
CA HIS A 9 3.53 -15.01 9.82
C HIS A 9 2.95 -15.04 11.24
N TYR A 10 1.62 -15.13 11.39
CA TYR A 10 1.00 -15.39 12.70
C TYR A 10 1.33 -16.79 13.16
N ALA A 11 1.27 -17.78 12.25
CA ALA A 11 1.63 -19.17 12.57
C ALA A 11 3.06 -19.31 13.09
N VAL A 12 4.03 -18.59 12.53
CA VAL A 12 5.43 -18.61 13.01
C VAL A 12 5.53 -18.08 14.44
N GLN A 13 4.81 -17.01 14.77
CA GLN A 13 4.80 -16.45 16.13
C GLN A 13 4.11 -17.38 17.13
N LEU A 14 2.96 -17.95 16.75
CA LEU A 14 2.23 -18.90 17.59
C LEU A 14 3.06 -20.18 17.81
N ALA A 15 3.72 -20.68 16.78
CA ALA A 15 4.61 -21.84 16.89
C ALA A 15 5.79 -21.59 17.83
N LEU A 16 6.36 -20.38 17.85
CA LEU A 16 7.37 -20.01 18.83
C LEU A 16 6.83 -20.08 20.26
N TYR A 17 5.63 -19.56 20.52
CA TYR A 17 5.01 -19.64 21.84
C TYR A 17 4.70 -21.09 22.22
N THR A 18 4.19 -21.89 21.28
CA THR A 18 3.95 -23.31 21.48
C THR A 18 5.25 -24.07 21.79
N ASP A 19 6.35 -23.82 21.07
CA ASP A 19 7.66 -24.43 21.32
C ASP A 19 8.18 -24.12 22.74
N ILE A 20 8.09 -22.85 23.16
CA ILE A 20 8.45 -22.45 24.53
C ILE A 20 7.62 -23.22 25.56
N LEU A 21 6.30 -23.34 25.33
CA LEU A 21 5.41 -24.10 26.22
C LEU A 21 5.69 -25.60 26.20
N GLU A 22 6.08 -26.18 25.05
CA GLU A 22 6.50 -27.58 24.95
C GLU A 22 7.77 -27.83 25.77
N GLN A 23 8.77 -26.96 25.67
CA GLN A 23 10.01 -27.05 26.44
C GLN A 23 9.79 -26.92 27.95
N LEU A 24 8.79 -26.13 28.37
CA LEU A 24 8.39 -25.99 29.76
C LEU A 24 7.45 -27.10 30.25
N ALA A 25 7.07 -28.06 29.39
CA ALA A 25 6.05 -29.08 29.67
C ALA A 25 4.68 -28.49 30.09
N LEU A 26 4.34 -27.31 29.56
CA LEU A 26 3.08 -26.59 29.79
C LEU A 26 2.19 -26.52 28.54
N SER A 27 2.64 -27.04 27.40
CA SER A 27 1.88 -27.03 26.15
C SER A 27 0.66 -27.95 26.22
N ALA A 28 -0.48 -27.45 25.75
CA ALA A 28 -1.68 -28.26 25.52
C ALA A 28 -1.71 -28.91 24.12
N GLY A 29 -0.66 -28.74 23.32
CA GLY A 29 -0.53 -29.26 21.96
C GLY A 29 -0.26 -28.16 20.92
N ARG A 30 -0.13 -28.58 19.65
CA ARG A 30 0.25 -27.73 18.51
C ARG A 30 -0.92 -27.11 17.77
N VAL A 31 -1.97 -26.76 18.52
CA VAL A 31 -3.18 -26.11 18.00
C VAL A 31 -3.46 -24.80 18.74
N PRO A 32 -2.51 -23.83 18.71
CA PRO A 32 -2.76 -22.49 19.26
C PRO A 32 -3.84 -21.77 18.45
N PHE A 33 -4.32 -20.64 18.97
CA PHE A 33 -5.33 -19.82 18.31
C PHE A 33 -5.03 -18.33 18.46
N VAL A 34 -5.73 -17.52 17.68
CA VAL A 34 -5.82 -16.07 17.88
C VAL A 34 -7.29 -15.68 18.02
N TRP A 35 -7.55 -14.66 18.83
CA TRP A 35 -8.83 -13.95 18.78
C TRP A 35 -8.76 -12.91 17.67
N ASP A 36 -9.72 -12.90 16.76
CA ASP A 36 -9.85 -11.83 15.77
C ASP A 36 -10.56 -10.59 16.37
N ILE A 37 -10.74 -9.57 15.52
CA ILE A 37 -11.36 -8.30 15.94
C ILE A 37 -12.85 -8.43 16.30
N HIS A 38 -13.50 -9.55 15.95
CA HIS A 38 -14.89 -9.85 16.30
C HIS A 38 -14.99 -10.71 17.57
N GLY A 39 -13.85 -11.10 18.15
CA GLY A 39 -13.82 -12.02 19.27
C GLY A 39 -14.14 -13.45 18.85
N ASP A 40 -13.89 -13.82 17.58
CA ASP A 40 -13.93 -15.22 17.15
C ASP A 40 -12.56 -15.87 17.36
N GLU A 41 -12.57 -17.12 17.81
CA GLU A 41 -11.36 -17.93 17.92
C GLU A 41 -10.98 -18.51 16.55
N ILE A 42 -9.78 -18.17 16.08
CA ILE A 42 -9.20 -18.70 14.85
C ILE A 42 -8.07 -19.64 15.22
N ALA A 43 -8.36 -20.95 15.19
CA ALA A 43 -7.39 -22.00 15.45
C ALA A 43 -6.33 -22.12 14.34
N TYR A 44 -5.10 -22.38 14.75
CA TYR A 44 -3.94 -22.66 13.91
C TYR A 44 -3.45 -24.07 14.23
N ASP A 45 -3.91 -25.06 13.47
CA ASP A 45 -3.29 -26.38 13.47
C ASP A 45 -1.89 -26.26 12.84
N LEU A 46 -0.84 -26.33 13.65
CA LEU A 46 0.52 -26.12 13.19
C LEU A 46 1.05 -27.30 12.37
N ASP A 47 0.50 -28.49 12.57
CA ASP A 47 0.87 -29.69 11.83
C ASP A 47 0.09 -29.81 10.51
N ALA A 48 -0.99 -29.03 10.34
CA ALA A 48 -1.75 -28.99 9.10
C ALA A 48 -0.90 -28.54 7.90
N LEU A 49 -0.94 -29.34 6.84
CA LEU A 49 -0.28 -29.05 5.58
C LEU A 49 -0.94 -27.90 4.82
N GLN A 50 -0.15 -26.91 4.45
CA GLN A 50 -0.59 -25.73 3.70
C GLN A 50 -0.06 -25.74 2.26
N GLY A 51 -0.92 -25.34 1.32
CA GLY A 51 -0.58 -25.09 -0.09
C GLY A 51 -0.85 -26.28 -1.02
N LYS A 52 -1.27 -25.97 -2.26
CA LYS A 52 -1.71 -26.99 -3.25
C LYS A 52 -0.56 -27.70 -3.98
N ARG A 53 0.57 -27.01 -4.19
CA ARG A 53 1.68 -27.51 -5.03
C ARG A 53 2.83 -28.14 -4.24
N LYS A 54 3.11 -27.61 -3.05
CA LYS A 54 4.12 -28.11 -2.11
C LYS A 54 3.55 -28.03 -0.70
N PRO A 55 2.72 -29.03 -0.30
CA PRO A 55 2.14 -29.07 1.03
C PRO A 55 3.25 -29.02 2.08
N THR A 56 3.22 -28.01 2.95
CA THR A 56 4.22 -27.82 4.02
C THR A 56 3.48 -27.48 5.31
N ALA A 57 3.85 -28.11 6.42
CA ALA A 57 3.27 -27.79 7.72
C ALA A 57 3.65 -26.38 8.16
N LEU A 58 2.79 -25.74 8.94
CA LEU A 58 3.10 -24.44 9.54
C LEU A 58 4.25 -24.57 10.55
N TRP A 59 4.32 -25.69 11.27
CA TRP A 59 5.42 -26.05 12.16
C TRP A 59 6.76 -26.09 11.42
N SER A 60 6.83 -26.76 10.27
CA SER A 60 8.06 -26.79 9.47
C SER A 60 8.47 -25.39 8.97
N THR A 61 7.50 -24.51 8.70
CA THR A 61 7.80 -23.11 8.36
C THR A 61 8.43 -22.38 9.54
N TYR A 62 7.97 -22.66 10.76
CA TYR A 62 8.57 -22.14 11.99
C TYR A 62 9.99 -22.69 12.20
N GLU A 63 10.22 -23.99 12.03
CA GLU A 63 11.56 -24.61 12.16
C GLU A 63 12.56 -23.99 11.17
N ASP A 64 12.14 -23.76 9.93
CA ASP A 64 12.95 -23.06 8.92
C ASP A 64 13.31 -21.63 9.39
N VAL A 65 12.35 -20.89 9.95
CA VAL A 65 12.58 -19.53 10.47
C VAL A 65 13.49 -19.55 11.69
N LEU A 66 13.32 -20.50 12.62
CA LEU A 66 14.15 -20.64 13.81
C LEU A 66 15.60 -20.97 13.43
N SER A 67 15.80 -21.89 12.49
CA SER A 67 17.11 -22.27 11.96
C SER A 67 17.82 -21.09 11.30
N ASN A 68 17.11 -20.33 10.46
CA ASN A 68 17.64 -19.12 9.82
C ASN A 68 17.98 -18.04 10.86
N THR A 69 17.10 -17.80 11.82
CA THR A 69 17.31 -16.80 12.88
C THR A 69 18.52 -17.17 13.74
N THR A 70 18.66 -18.45 14.09
CA THR A 70 19.82 -18.96 14.85
C THR A 70 21.11 -18.79 14.07
N SER A 71 21.11 -19.06 12.75
CA SER A 71 22.30 -18.89 11.92
C SER A 71 22.71 -17.41 11.80
N ILE A 72 21.74 -16.49 11.79
CA ILE A 72 22.00 -15.04 11.82
C ILE A 72 22.55 -14.58 13.18
N THR A 73 21.92 -14.99 14.30
CA THR A 73 22.34 -14.56 15.64
C THR A 73 23.69 -15.13 16.06
N THR A 74 24.07 -16.29 15.52
CA THR A 74 25.39 -16.90 15.70
C THR A 74 26.43 -16.42 14.68
N ALA A 75 26.09 -15.43 13.84
CA ALA A 75 26.95 -14.86 12.79
C ALA A 75 27.48 -15.89 11.76
N LYS A 76 26.81 -17.03 11.63
CA LYS A 76 27.09 -18.03 10.59
C LYS A 76 26.66 -17.51 9.23
N ASP A 77 25.50 -16.86 9.17
CA ASP A 77 24.95 -16.26 7.96
C ASP A 77 24.87 -14.73 8.09
N GLN A 78 25.19 -14.02 7.00
CA GLN A 78 25.04 -12.57 6.93
C GLN A 78 23.71 -12.18 6.30
N THR A 79 23.11 -11.09 6.77
CA THR A 79 21.90 -10.54 6.19
C THR A 79 22.21 -9.36 5.29
N LEU A 80 21.47 -9.25 4.18
CA LEU A 80 21.53 -8.08 3.30
C LEU A 80 20.20 -7.34 3.34
N PRO A 81 20.22 -6.00 3.46
CA PRO A 81 19.00 -5.21 3.33
C PRO A 81 18.42 -5.39 1.91
N ALA A 82 17.12 -5.18 1.80
CA ALA A 82 16.43 -5.00 0.53
C ALA A 82 15.21 -4.14 0.78
N TYR A 83 15.01 -3.13 -0.06
CA TYR A 83 13.86 -2.24 0.05
C TYR A 83 12.55 -3.01 -0.20
N SER A 84 11.54 -2.72 0.60
CA SER A 84 10.22 -3.34 0.49
C SER A 84 9.15 -2.48 1.17
N SER A 85 7.87 -2.81 0.94
CA SER A 85 6.74 -2.13 1.60
C SER A 85 6.80 -2.20 3.13
N LYS A 86 7.39 -3.27 3.69
CA LYS A 86 7.57 -3.44 5.15
C LYS A 86 8.49 -2.39 5.77
N CYS A 87 9.35 -1.74 4.96
CA CYS A 87 10.28 -0.73 5.45
C CYS A 87 9.56 0.46 6.09
N LYS A 88 8.30 0.75 5.72
CA LYS A 88 7.56 1.92 6.24
C LYS A 88 7.36 1.91 7.76
N LEU A 89 7.19 0.73 8.36
CA LEU A 89 7.02 0.54 9.80
C LEU A 89 8.28 -0.08 10.45
N CYS A 90 9.41 -0.11 9.74
CA CYS A 90 10.63 -0.77 10.20
C CYS A 90 11.54 0.22 10.92
N GLN A 91 11.90 -0.09 12.18
CA GLN A 91 12.82 0.72 12.97
C GLN A 91 14.24 0.79 12.36
N TRP A 92 14.63 -0.21 11.57
CA TRP A 92 15.93 -0.26 10.90
C TRP A 92 15.94 0.44 9.53
N ARG A 93 14.82 1.05 9.11
CA ARG A 93 14.65 1.62 7.77
C ARG A 93 15.77 2.57 7.39
N THR A 94 16.12 3.52 8.25
CA THR A 94 17.12 4.55 7.96
C THR A 94 18.48 3.92 7.65
N SER A 95 19.01 3.12 8.58
CA SER A 95 20.30 2.43 8.39
C SER A 95 20.29 1.49 7.18
N CYS A 96 19.21 0.72 6.98
CA CYS A 96 19.08 -0.14 5.81
C CYS A 96 19.08 0.67 4.51
N LEU A 97 18.37 1.80 4.47
CA LEU A 97 18.28 2.64 3.29
C LEU A 97 19.61 3.29 2.94
N ASP A 98 20.33 3.81 3.93
CA ASP A 98 21.66 4.39 3.72
C ASP A 98 22.61 3.36 3.12
N SER A 99 22.56 2.12 3.62
CA SER A 99 23.33 1.01 3.07
C SER A 99 22.95 0.69 1.62
N LEU A 100 21.64 0.58 1.32
CA LEU A 100 21.13 0.30 -0.03
C LEU A 100 21.50 1.40 -1.03
N GLN A 101 21.45 2.67 -0.62
CA GLN A 101 21.86 3.80 -1.46
C GLN A 101 23.35 3.74 -1.77
N ARG A 102 24.18 3.52 -0.74
CA ARG A 102 25.65 3.42 -0.88
C ARG A 102 26.07 2.25 -1.77
N THR A 103 25.37 1.12 -1.70
CA THR A 103 25.65 -0.06 -2.55
C THR A 103 24.90 -0.03 -3.87
N ASN A 104 24.19 1.05 -4.18
CA ASN A 104 23.39 1.21 -5.38
C ASN A 104 22.44 0.02 -5.66
N ASP A 105 21.83 -0.53 -4.60
CA ASP A 105 21.16 -1.84 -4.64
C ASP A 105 19.93 -1.87 -5.57
N LEU A 106 19.78 -2.97 -6.32
CA LEU A 106 18.69 -3.15 -7.29
C LEU A 106 17.29 -3.08 -6.67
N SER A 107 17.12 -3.41 -5.39
CA SER A 107 15.80 -3.34 -4.73
C SER A 107 15.25 -1.92 -4.61
N LEU A 108 16.07 -0.89 -4.85
CA LEU A 108 15.63 0.51 -4.97
C LEU A 108 14.86 0.78 -6.28
N ILE A 109 14.87 -0.15 -7.24
CA ILE A 109 14.05 -0.09 -8.45
C ILE A 109 12.62 -0.55 -8.11
N PRO A 110 11.58 0.27 -8.40
CA PRO A 110 10.19 -0.11 -8.16
C PRO A 110 9.82 -1.46 -8.79
N ASP A 111 9.03 -2.26 -8.06
CA ASP A 111 8.54 -3.61 -8.43
C ASP A 111 9.61 -4.70 -8.64
N LEU A 112 10.90 -4.40 -8.48
CA LEU A 112 11.95 -5.41 -8.61
C LEU A 112 11.86 -6.40 -7.44
N GLY A 113 12.01 -5.88 -6.22
CA GLY A 113 11.87 -6.61 -4.96
C GLY A 113 13.00 -7.62 -4.67
N ARG A 114 13.10 -8.06 -3.41
CA ARG A 114 14.21 -8.92 -2.94
C ARG A 114 14.44 -10.16 -3.80
N ALA A 115 13.40 -10.92 -4.14
CA ALA A 115 13.54 -12.18 -4.86
C ALA A 115 14.19 -12.00 -6.25
N LYS A 116 13.79 -10.97 -7.01
CA LYS A 116 14.42 -10.69 -8.31
C LYS A 116 15.81 -10.11 -8.13
N ARG A 117 16.03 -9.27 -7.11
CA ARG A 117 17.36 -8.75 -6.75
C ARG A 117 18.33 -9.90 -6.53
N ASP A 118 17.98 -10.83 -5.65
CA ASP A 118 18.83 -11.97 -5.30
C ASP A 118 19.14 -12.84 -6.54
N ALA A 119 18.15 -13.06 -7.41
CA ALA A 119 18.35 -13.79 -8.67
C ALA A 119 19.24 -13.04 -9.68
N MET A 120 19.14 -11.70 -9.73
CA MET A 120 19.92 -10.86 -10.63
C MET A 120 21.39 -10.72 -10.20
N MET A 121 21.69 -10.76 -8.89
CA MET A 121 23.03 -10.54 -8.35
C MET A 121 24.12 -11.49 -8.88
N THR A 122 23.79 -12.62 -9.50
CA THR A 122 24.77 -13.48 -10.16
C THR A 122 25.24 -12.93 -11.52
N HIS A 123 24.46 -12.05 -12.14
CA HIS A 123 24.69 -11.49 -13.48
C HIS A 123 24.86 -9.97 -13.49
N ILE A 124 24.15 -9.27 -12.60
CA ILE A 124 24.11 -7.81 -12.51
C ILE A 124 24.09 -7.45 -11.02
N LYS A 125 25.12 -6.75 -10.53
CA LYS A 125 25.34 -6.52 -9.10
C LYS A 125 24.53 -5.36 -8.54
N ASP A 126 24.33 -4.31 -9.32
CA ASP A 126 23.72 -3.07 -8.86
C ASP A 126 22.98 -2.31 -9.97
N ARG A 127 22.37 -1.17 -9.63
CA ARG A 127 21.59 -0.36 -10.59
C ARG A 127 22.44 0.26 -11.69
N GLN A 128 23.70 0.59 -11.43
CA GLN A 128 24.59 1.19 -12.43
C GLN A 128 24.94 0.15 -13.48
N GLU A 129 25.36 -1.03 -13.04
CA GLU A 129 25.61 -2.15 -13.94
C GLU A 129 24.36 -2.50 -14.74
N LEU A 130 23.16 -2.49 -14.13
CA LEU A 130 21.92 -2.70 -14.87
C LEU A 130 21.66 -1.62 -15.94
N ALA A 131 21.91 -0.35 -15.61
CA ALA A 131 21.70 0.76 -16.52
C ALA A 131 22.64 0.69 -17.74
N ASP A 132 23.88 0.24 -17.53
CA ASP A 132 24.92 0.19 -18.58
C ASP A 132 24.95 -1.14 -19.33
N ALA A 133 24.34 -2.20 -18.79
CA ALA A 133 24.40 -3.54 -19.36
C ALA A 133 23.78 -3.64 -20.77
N ASP A 134 24.42 -4.43 -21.62
CA ASP A 134 23.79 -4.99 -22.81
C ASP A 134 22.85 -6.14 -22.40
N ILE A 135 21.58 -5.80 -22.15
CA ILE A 135 20.57 -6.78 -21.70
C ILE A 135 20.18 -7.78 -22.78
N ASP A 136 20.43 -7.50 -24.06
CA ASP A 136 20.12 -8.43 -25.16
C ASP A 136 20.99 -9.68 -25.07
N SER A 137 22.23 -9.53 -24.59
CA SER A 137 23.12 -10.67 -24.28
C SER A 137 22.58 -11.62 -23.21
N LEU A 138 21.65 -11.16 -22.37
CA LEU A 138 21.03 -11.93 -21.29
C LEU A 138 19.69 -12.57 -21.71
N ILE A 139 19.18 -12.23 -22.89
CA ILE A 139 17.91 -12.72 -23.43
C ILE A 139 18.17 -13.91 -24.36
N LYS A 140 17.44 -15.00 -24.13
CA LYS A 140 17.46 -16.24 -24.94
C LYS A 140 16.05 -16.59 -25.37
N GLY A 141 15.65 -16.10 -26.54
CA GLY A 141 14.26 -16.19 -27.01
C GLY A 141 13.31 -15.49 -26.03
N ASN A 142 12.29 -16.18 -25.54
CA ASN A 142 11.28 -15.61 -24.63
C ASN A 142 11.66 -15.70 -23.13
N LYS A 143 12.94 -15.97 -22.81
CA LYS A 143 13.44 -16.10 -21.44
C LYS A 143 14.73 -15.30 -21.27
N THR A 144 15.08 -15.01 -20.03
CA THR A 144 16.43 -14.53 -19.70
C THR A 144 17.23 -15.65 -19.02
N VAL A 145 18.55 -15.46 -18.92
CA VAL A 145 19.40 -16.33 -18.09
C VAL A 145 19.13 -16.18 -16.58
N ILE A 146 18.35 -15.16 -16.18
CA ILE A 146 18.05 -14.82 -14.80
C ILE A 146 16.72 -15.48 -14.38
N PRO A 147 16.73 -16.47 -13.46
CA PRO A 147 15.51 -17.14 -13.04
C PRO A 147 14.47 -16.19 -12.46
N GLY A 148 13.22 -16.30 -12.93
CA GLY A 148 12.11 -15.48 -12.44
C GLY A 148 12.06 -14.04 -12.96
N VAL A 149 12.97 -13.66 -13.87
CA VAL A 149 12.97 -12.36 -14.55
C VAL A 149 12.77 -12.57 -16.06
N GLY A 150 11.61 -12.17 -16.58
CA GLY A 150 11.34 -12.23 -18.02
C GLY A 150 11.97 -11.06 -18.79
N PRO A 151 12.09 -11.14 -20.13
CA PRO A 151 12.67 -10.07 -20.96
C PRO A 151 12.04 -8.69 -20.70
N ASP A 152 10.70 -8.58 -20.76
CA ASP A 152 10.00 -7.31 -20.51
C ASP A 152 10.27 -6.74 -19.12
N SER A 153 10.41 -7.60 -18.11
CA SER A 153 10.75 -7.15 -16.75
C SER A 153 12.17 -6.63 -16.69
N LEU A 154 13.13 -7.30 -17.35
CA LEU A 154 14.53 -6.86 -17.41
C LEU A 154 14.64 -5.51 -18.12
N THR A 155 14.02 -5.35 -19.29
CA THR A 155 13.96 -4.07 -20.01
C THR A 155 13.36 -2.97 -19.15
N LYS A 156 12.22 -3.25 -18.50
CA LYS A 156 11.57 -2.29 -17.59
C LYS A 156 12.47 -1.89 -16.42
N PHE A 157 13.16 -2.84 -15.79
CA PHE A 157 14.07 -2.53 -14.69
C PHE A 157 15.28 -1.72 -15.15
N GLN A 158 15.82 -1.99 -16.34
CA GLN A 158 16.89 -1.19 -16.93
C GLN A 158 16.42 0.24 -17.22
N THR A 159 15.24 0.42 -17.82
CA THR A 159 14.66 1.76 -18.05
C THR A 159 14.54 2.54 -16.74
N ARG A 160 14.04 1.91 -15.68
CA ARG A 160 13.91 2.54 -14.35
C ARG A 160 15.27 2.83 -13.71
N ALA A 161 16.26 1.95 -13.88
CA ALA A 161 17.61 2.18 -13.38
C ALA A 161 18.25 3.41 -14.05
N ARG A 162 18.15 3.52 -15.38
CA ARG A 162 18.61 4.70 -16.14
C ARG A 162 17.89 5.96 -15.68
N LEU A 163 16.56 5.92 -15.61
CA LEU A 163 15.72 7.03 -15.16
C LEU A 163 16.12 7.54 -13.76
N GLN A 164 16.39 6.64 -12.83
CA GLN A 164 16.83 6.99 -11.46
C GLN A 164 18.27 7.54 -11.37
N LEU A 165 19.17 7.13 -12.27
CA LEU A 165 20.60 7.46 -12.20
C LEU A 165 20.97 8.68 -13.04
N GLN A 166 20.26 8.91 -14.14
CA GLN A 166 20.50 10.02 -15.06
C GLN A 166 19.73 11.30 -14.68
N ASP A 167 18.91 11.23 -13.62
CA ASP A 167 17.99 12.30 -13.17
C ASP A 167 17.06 12.79 -14.30
N ASP A 168 16.66 11.84 -15.15
CA ASP A 168 15.71 12.09 -16.23
C ASP A 168 14.32 12.40 -15.67
N LYS A 169 13.54 13.14 -16.45
CA LYS A 169 12.17 13.50 -16.08
C LYS A 169 11.23 12.29 -16.23
N PRO A 170 10.18 12.18 -15.39
CA PRO A 170 9.11 11.22 -15.61
C PRO A 170 8.48 11.41 -17.00
N PHE A 171 7.98 10.32 -17.58
CA PHE A 171 7.41 10.34 -18.93
C PHE A 171 6.25 9.36 -19.10
N LEU A 172 5.46 9.56 -20.16
CA LEU A 172 4.37 8.66 -20.53
C LEU A 172 4.89 7.48 -21.36
N THR A 173 4.52 6.26 -20.97
CA THR A 173 4.76 5.06 -21.78
C THR A 173 3.63 4.78 -22.76
N LYS A 174 2.47 5.42 -22.57
CA LYS A 174 1.26 5.28 -23.39
C LYS A 174 0.46 6.58 -23.38
N SER A 175 -0.38 6.78 -24.40
CA SER A 175 -1.30 7.91 -24.41
C SER A 175 -2.23 7.91 -23.18
N LEU A 176 -2.44 9.12 -22.67
CA LEU A 176 -3.26 9.35 -21.50
C LEU A 176 -4.56 10.06 -21.92
N GLU A 177 -5.66 9.34 -21.75
CA GLU A 177 -7.01 9.89 -21.86
C GLU A 177 -7.61 9.89 -20.45
N LEU A 178 -7.91 11.08 -19.95
CA LEU A 178 -8.55 11.28 -18.65
C LEU A 178 -9.87 12.03 -18.88
N PRO A 179 -10.91 11.74 -18.08
CA PRO A 179 -12.16 12.48 -18.17
C PRO A 179 -11.92 13.97 -17.89
N ASN A 180 -12.61 14.82 -18.66
CA ASN A 180 -12.55 16.27 -18.54
C ASN A 180 -13.96 16.78 -18.21
N LEU A 181 -14.29 16.75 -16.92
CA LEU A 181 -15.53 17.31 -16.40
C LEU A 181 -15.22 18.58 -15.60
N GLU A 182 -16.21 19.47 -15.49
CA GLU A 182 -16.05 20.72 -14.75
C GLU A 182 -15.66 20.45 -13.29
N VAL A 183 -16.34 19.50 -12.64
CA VAL A 183 -16.15 19.20 -11.22
C VAL A 183 -15.27 17.96 -11.09
N GLU A 184 -14.13 18.13 -10.40
CA GLU A 184 -13.21 17.07 -10.02
C GLU A 184 -13.26 16.89 -8.50
N LEU A 185 -13.33 15.64 -8.04
CA LEU A 185 -13.25 15.27 -6.63
C LEU A 185 -11.98 14.47 -6.39
N PHE A 186 -11.10 14.94 -5.51
CA PHE A 186 -9.97 14.16 -5.03
C PHE A 186 -10.35 13.52 -3.71
N PHE A 187 -10.45 12.19 -3.73
CA PHE A 187 -11.09 11.43 -2.68
C PHE A 187 -10.10 10.56 -1.94
N ASP A 188 -10.15 10.63 -0.62
CA ASP A 188 -9.38 9.79 0.30
C ASP A 188 -10.22 9.41 1.54
N ILE A 189 -9.87 8.30 2.18
CA ILE A 189 -10.55 7.80 3.38
C ILE A 189 -9.57 7.44 4.48
N GLU A 190 -10.03 7.56 5.72
CA GLU A 190 -9.32 7.01 6.87
C GLU A 190 -10.14 5.91 7.54
N THR A 191 -9.48 4.82 7.91
CA THR A 191 -10.12 3.70 8.61
C THR A 191 -9.28 3.22 9.79
N ASP A 192 -9.93 2.62 10.76
CA ASP A 192 -9.31 1.83 11.82
C ASP A 192 -9.70 0.35 11.64
N PRO A 193 -8.81 -0.47 11.06
CA PRO A 193 -9.06 -1.90 10.87
C PRO A 193 -9.19 -2.69 12.18
N MET A 194 -8.72 -2.17 13.32
CA MET A 194 -8.85 -2.85 14.61
C MET A 194 -10.26 -2.73 15.19
N ARG A 195 -10.98 -1.67 14.82
CA ARG A 195 -12.36 -1.41 15.23
C ARG A 195 -13.39 -1.62 14.12
N ASP A 196 -12.90 -1.98 12.94
CA ASP A 196 -13.69 -2.11 11.74
C ASP A 196 -14.57 -0.90 11.41
N VAL A 197 -13.96 0.30 11.43
CA VAL A 197 -14.63 1.59 11.21
C VAL A 197 -13.90 2.43 10.15
N CYS A 198 -14.64 2.99 9.21
CA CYS A 198 -14.21 4.07 8.31
C CYS A 198 -14.64 5.41 8.89
N TYR A 199 -13.74 6.09 9.59
CA TYR A 199 -14.10 7.25 10.39
C TYR A 199 -14.01 8.58 9.64
N LEU A 200 -13.43 8.63 8.44
CA LEU A 200 -13.34 9.86 7.67
C LEU A 200 -13.42 9.61 6.16
N HIS A 201 -14.21 10.44 5.50
CA HIS A 201 -14.30 10.57 4.05
C HIS A 201 -13.95 12.01 3.66
N GLY A 202 -12.83 12.20 2.97
CA GLY A 202 -12.32 13.51 2.56
C GLY A 202 -12.43 13.76 1.08
N PHE A 203 -12.80 14.98 0.72
CA PHE A 203 -12.88 15.43 -0.66
C PHE A 203 -12.22 16.79 -0.79
N VAL A 204 -11.30 16.92 -1.75
CA VAL A 204 -10.99 18.23 -2.34
C VAL A 204 -11.80 18.37 -3.62
N GLU A 205 -12.80 19.26 -3.62
CA GLU A 205 -13.55 19.66 -4.80
C GLU A 205 -12.74 20.70 -5.57
N ARG A 206 -12.55 20.50 -6.87
CA ARG A 206 -11.94 21.47 -7.79
C ARG A 206 -12.84 21.68 -8.99
N ARG A 207 -13.00 22.94 -9.41
CA ARG A 207 -13.79 23.32 -10.59
C ARG A 207 -12.92 23.84 -11.72
N ASN A 208 -13.25 23.44 -12.95
CA ASN A 208 -12.59 23.89 -14.18
C ASN A 208 -11.07 23.70 -14.19
N GLY A 209 -10.55 22.74 -13.40
CA GLY A 209 -9.12 22.52 -13.22
C GLY A 209 -8.36 23.69 -12.56
N ASP A 210 -9.05 24.64 -11.90
CA ASP A 210 -8.43 25.77 -11.22
C ASP A 210 -8.26 25.52 -9.72
N ASN A 211 -7.02 25.43 -9.26
CA ASN A 211 -6.69 25.18 -7.85
C ASN A 211 -7.20 26.29 -6.91
N LYS A 212 -7.50 27.50 -7.40
CA LYS A 212 -8.09 28.57 -6.57
C LYS A 212 -9.54 28.29 -6.17
N THR A 213 -10.19 27.36 -6.85
CA THR A 213 -11.56 26.92 -6.55
C THR A 213 -11.60 25.76 -5.56
N GLU A 214 -10.44 25.30 -5.08
CA GLU A 214 -10.35 24.16 -4.19
C GLU A 214 -11.12 24.40 -2.89
N LYS A 215 -11.95 23.42 -2.54
CA LYS A 215 -12.67 23.38 -1.28
C LYS A 215 -12.55 21.99 -0.69
N PHE A 216 -12.02 21.91 0.54
CA PHE A 216 -12.07 20.70 1.31
C PHE A 216 -13.44 20.50 1.96
N VAL A 217 -13.99 19.31 1.79
CA VAL A 217 -15.23 18.85 2.41
C VAL A 217 -14.98 17.48 3.00
N SER A 218 -15.42 17.27 4.23
CA SER A 218 -15.16 16.04 4.97
C SER A 218 -16.41 15.55 5.70
N PHE A 219 -16.57 14.24 5.76
CA PHE A 219 -17.59 13.56 6.57
C PHE A 219 -16.88 12.66 7.57
N PHE A 220 -17.07 12.95 8.85
CA PHE A 220 -16.28 12.40 9.94
C PHE A 220 -17.20 11.75 10.96
N ALA A 221 -16.86 10.53 11.39
CA ALA A 221 -17.59 9.82 12.45
C ALA A 221 -17.17 10.40 13.80
N ASP A 222 -18.12 10.97 14.54
CA ASP A 222 -17.78 11.66 15.80
C ASP A 222 -17.51 10.69 16.98
N ASP A 223 -17.67 9.38 16.77
CA ASP A 223 -17.19 8.32 17.63
C ASP A 223 -17.13 6.98 16.85
N THR A 224 -16.85 5.88 17.54
CA THR A 224 -16.71 4.55 16.93
C THR A 224 -18.04 3.81 16.79
N SER A 225 -19.18 4.46 17.00
CA SER A 225 -20.50 3.84 16.87
C SER A 225 -20.84 3.56 15.40
N PRO A 226 -21.56 2.47 15.12
CA PRO A 226 -22.06 2.20 13.77
C PRO A 226 -22.91 3.33 13.20
N GLU A 227 -23.65 4.06 14.04
CA GLU A 227 -24.54 5.16 13.65
C GLU A 227 -23.75 6.36 13.11
N GLU A 228 -22.65 6.75 13.76
CA GLU A 228 -21.81 7.87 13.29
C GLU A 228 -21.02 7.50 12.02
N GLU A 229 -20.57 6.25 11.89
CA GLU A 229 -19.97 5.75 10.65
C GLU A 229 -20.97 5.75 9.49
N GLU A 230 -22.20 5.27 9.72
CA GLU A 230 -23.27 5.28 8.72
C GLU A 230 -23.59 6.70 8.26
N LYS A 231 -23.71 7.65 9.21
CA LYS A 231 -23.97 9.05 8.93
C LYS A 231 -22.83 9.71 8.14
N ALA A 232 -21.57 9.41 8.47
CA ALA A 232 -20.42 9.89 7.70
C ALA A 232 -20.44 9.34 6.27
N PHE A 233 -20.71 8.04 6.11
CA PHE A 233 -20.83 7.39 4.80
C PHE A 233 -21.98 7.95 3.97
N ALA A 234 -23.17 8.12 4.56
CA ALA A 234 -24.34 8.68 3.90
C ALA A 234 -24.12 10.14 3.46
N GLY A 235 -23.54 10.96 4.34
CA GLY A 235 -23.18 12.34 4.00
C GLY A 235 -22.20 12.42 2.84
N ALA A 236 -21.18 11.56 2.83
CA ALA A 236 -20.23 11.47 1.73
C ALA A 236 -20.91 11.08 0.41
N TRP A 237 -21.83 10.11 0.44
CA TRP A 237 -22.58 9.72 -0.75
C TRP A 237 -23.50 10.83 -1.27
N ASP A 238 -24.26 11.47 -0.38
CA ASP A 238 -25.12 12.60 -0.71
C ASP A 238 -24.35 13.76 -1.33
N TYR A 239 -23.15 14.04 -0.82
CA TYR A 239 -22.28 15.06 -1.39
C TYR A 239 -21.84 14.74 -2.81
N ILE A 240 -21.38 13.51 -3.08
CA ILE A 240 -21.03 13.09 -4.44
C ILE A 240 -22.23 13.20 -5.38
N LYS A 241 -23.42 12.75 -4.96
CA LYS A 241 -24.65 12.87 -5.75
C LYS A 241 -24.98 14.33 -6.07
N SER A 242 -24.82 15.23 -5.11
CA SER A 242 -25.13 16.65 -5.28
C SER A 242 -24.25 17.37 -6.31
N LEU A 243 -23.09 16.80 -6.62
CA LEU A 243 -22.10 17.36 -7.55
C LEU A 243 -22.12 16.72 -8.95
N GLN A 244 -22.98 15.73 -9.19
CA GLN A 244 -23.07 15.09 -10.51
C GLN A 244 -23.54 16.09 -11.59
N PRO A 245 -22.93 16.08 -12.80
CA PRO A 245 -21.82 15.23 -13.22
C PRO A 245 -20.46 15.68 -12.68
N CYS A 246 -19.71 14.75 -12.08
CA CYS A 246 -18.33 14.97 -11.61
C CYS A 246 -17.43 13.77 -11.94
N ILE A 247 -16.11 13.98 -11.88
CA ILE A 247 -15.10 12.91 -11.98
C ILE A 247 -14.38 12.78 -10.63
N MET A 248 -14.31 11.56 -10.11
CA MET A 248 -13.59 11.28 -8.87
C MET A 248 -12.21 10.67 -9.14
N TYR A 249 -11.18 11.19 -8.48
CA TYR A 249 -9.81 10.68 -8.50
C TYR A 249 -9.47 10.18 -7.11
N PHE A 250 -9.00 8.95 -7.01
CA PHE A 250 -8.55 8.34 -5.75
C PHE A 250 -7.24 7.61 -6.02
N TYR A 251 -6.47 7.31 -4.97
CA TYR A 251 -5.11 6.83 -5.18
C TYR A 251 -5.05 5.33 -5.46
N SER A 252 -5.93 4.52 -4.85
CA SER A 252 -5.82 3.06 -4.99
C SER A 252 -7.14 2.29 -4.91
N LYS A 253 -7.10 0.97 -5.17
CA LYS A 253 -8.27 0.09 -5.02
C LYS A 253 -8.86 0.02 -3.60
N TYR A 254 -8.15 0.56 -2.62
CA TYR A 254 -8.53 0.48 -1.22
C TYR A 254 -9.86 1.21 -0.97
N GLU A 255 -10.00 2.41 -1.52
CA GLU A 255 -11.19 3.27 -1.43
C GLU A 255 -12.45 2.54 -1.92
N ARG A 256 -12.35 1.89 -3.10
CA ARG A 256 -13.41 1.04 -3.65
C ARG A 256 -13.75 -0.15 -2.75
N THR A 257 -12.73 -0.77 -2.16
CA THR A 257 -12.90 -1.94 -1.29
C THR A 257 -13.62 -1.57 0.00
N ILE A 258 -13.25 -0.43 0.61
CA ILE A 258 -13.92 0.08 1.81
C ILE A 258 -15.35 0.50 1.50
N TRP A 259 -15.62 1.19 0.38
CA TRP A 259 -16.99 1.58 0.03
C TRP A 259 -17.90 0.39 -0.24
N ARG A 260 -17.40 -0.68 -0.87
CA ARG A 260 -18.15 -1.95 -0.97
C ARG A 260 -18.42 -2.56 0.41
N LYS A 261 -17.46 -2.48 1.34
CA LYS A 261 -17.62 -2.95 2.71
C LYS A 261 -18.67 -2.14 3.47
N LEU A 262 -18.59 -0.81 3.41
CA LEU A 262 -19.56 0.11 4.00
C LEU A 262 -20.95 -0.11 3.44
N ARG A 263 -21.10 -0.24 2.12
CA ARG A 263 -22.39 -0.54 1.50
C ARG A 263 -22.96 -1.87 1.98
N ASN A 264 -22.14 -2.91 2.18
CA ASN A 264 -22.60 -4.17 2.77
C ASN A 264 -22.99 -4.02 4.25
N LYS A 265 -22.31 -3.14 5.00
CA LYS A 265 -22.58 -2.85 6.41
C LYS A 265 -23.84 -2.00 6.58
N TYR A 266 -24.08 -1.06 5.66
CA TYR A 266 -25.17 -0.07 5.65
C TYR A 266 -25.91 -0.09 4.30
N PRO A 267 -26.71 -1.13 4.03
CA PRO A 267 -27.37 -1.32 2.73
C PRO A 267 -28.45 -0.27 2.42
N ASP A 268 -28.93 0.46 3.44
CA ASP A 268 -29.95 1.50 3.27
C ASP A 268 -29.38 2.82 2.72
N VAL A 269 -28.05 3.01 2.79
CA VAL A 269 -27.37 4.23 2.33
C VAL A 269 -27.19 4.25 0.80
N MET A 270 -26.86 3.10 0.22
CA MET A 270 -26.50 2.96 -1.19
C MET A 270 -26.74 1.52 -1.67
N THR A 271 -27.18 1.36 -2.92
CA THR A 271 -27.36 0.06 -3.56
C THR A 271 -26.04 -0.55 -4.10
N GLU A 272 -26.03 -1.85 -4.39
CA GLU A 272 -24.90 -2.51 -5.08
C GLU A 272 -24.60 -1.85 -6.44
N GLU A 273 -25.64 -1.49 -7.20
CA GLU A 273 -25.49 -0.92 -8.52
C GLU A 273 -24.86 0.48 -8.44
N GLU A 274 -25.25 1.29 -7.46
CA GLU A 274 -24.68 2.62 -7.25
C GLU A 274 -23.20 2.59 -6.85
N VAL A 275 -22.77 1.65 -6.00
CA VAL A 275 -21.34 1.56 -5.64
C VAL A 275 -20.51 1.13 -6.85
N GLU A 276 -21.00 0.21 -7.68
CA GLU A 276 -20.29 -0.20 -8.89
C GLU A 276 -20.28 0.89 -9.96
N ASP A 277 -21.38 1.61 -10.13
CA ASP A 277 -21.50 2.75 -11.04
C ASP A 277 -20.60 3.92 -10.62
N LEU A 278 -20.52 4.24 -9.33
CA LEU A 278 -19.61 5.26 -8.80
C LEU A 278 -18.16 4.97 -9.20
N PHE A 279 -17.72 3.72 -9.04
CA PHE A 279 -16.36 3.29 -9.37
C PHE A 279 -16.17 2.81 -10.82
N ASP A 280 -17.13 3.08 -11.70
CA ASP A 280 -16.99 2.87 -13.14
C ASP A 280 -15.83 3.76 -13.68
N PRO A 281 -14.96 3.24 -14.57
CA PRO A 281 -13.84 4.00 -15.13
C PRO A 281 -14.21 5.31 -15.84
N LYS A 282 -15.49 5.53 -16.18
CA LYS A 282 -15.99 6.80 -16.73
C LYS A 282 -16.27 7.86 -15.67
N LYS A 283 -16.53 7.44 -14.43
CA LYS A 283 -16.92 8.30 -13.29
C LYS A 283 -15.82 8.43 -12.24
N SER A 284 -14.91 7.45 -12.18
CA SER A 284 -13.78 7.49 -11.25
C SER A 284 -12.50 6.90 -11.82
N VAL A 285 -11.34 7.43 -11.39
CA VAL A 285 -10.01 7.00 -11.83
C VAL A 285 -9.14 6.60 -10.64
N ASP A 286 -8.66 5.35 -10.65
CA ASP A 286 -7.60 4.86 -9.75
C ASP A 286 -6.24 5.33 -10.27
N LEU A 287 -5.66 6.38 -9.67
CA LEU A 287 -4.42 6.95 -10.19
C LEU A 287 -3.26 5.96 -10.16
N LEU A 288 -3.17 5.08 -9.16
CA LEU A 288 -2.05 4.13 -9.08
C LEU A 288 -2.14 3.04 -10.15
N TYR A 289 -3.29 2.38 -10.26
CA TYR A 289 -3.45 1.17 -11.09
C TYR A 289 -3.92 1.46 -12.51
N ASP A 290 -4.66 2.54 -12.76
CA ASP A 290 -5.13 2.87 -14.10
C ASP A 290 -4.18 3.80 -14.86
N VAL A 291 -3.37 4.56 -14.13
CA VAL A 291 -2.47 5.56 -14.70
C VAL A 291 -1.01 5.26 -14.37
N VAL A 292 -0.57 5.45 -13.12
CA VAL A 292 0.84 5.44 -12.74
C VAL A 292 1.54 4.15 -13.16
N LYS A 293 1.04 2.99 -12.72
CA LYS A 293 1.66 1.69 -13.03
C LYS A 293 1.53 1.26 -14.49
N LYS A 294 0.54 1.76 -15.21
CA LYS A 294 0.19 1.30 -16.58
C LYS A 294 0.75 2.16 -17.69
N LYS A 295 0.94 3.46 -17.42
CA LYS A 295 1.13 4.50 -18.45
C LYS A 295 2.26 5.47 -18.14
N THR A 296 2.94 5.35 -17.01
CA THR A 296 4.00 6.30 -16.62
C THR A 296 5.24 5.57 -16.12
N GLU A 297 6.40 6.21 -16.22
CA GLU A 297 7.61 5.82 -15.49
C GLU A 297 8.15 7.04 -14.73
N TRP A 298 8.66 6.79 -13.52
CA TRP A 298 9.11 7.83 -12.59
C TRP A 298 10.52 7.52 -12.06
N PRO A 299 11.38 8.55 -11.85
CA PRO A 299 12.70 8.40 -11.22
C PRO A 299 12.59 8.22 -9.69
N THR A 300 11.58 7.49 -9.22
CA THR A 300 11.32 7.29 -7.80
C THR A 300 11.60 5.85 -7.38
N ARG A 301 11.75 5.63 -6.07
CA ARG A 301 12.02 4.31 -5.50
C ARG A 301 10.76 3.44 -5.33
N ASP A 302 9.61 4.08 -5.26
CA ASP A 302 8.31 3.45 -5.27
C ASP A 302 7.24 4.38 -5.85
N TYR A 303 6.07 3.80 -6.08
CA TYR A 303 4.87 4.48 -6.51
C TYR A 303 3.91 4.58 -5.32
N THR A 304 4.34 5.24 -4.25
CA THR A 304 3.42 5.66 -3.18
C THR A 304 3.07 7.11 -3.39
N ILE A 305 1.87 7.53 -2.94
CA ILE A 305 1.41 8.92 -3.13
C ILE A 305 2.39 9.90 -2.50
N LYS A 306 2.91 9.56 -1.32
CA LYS A 306 3.96 10.32 -0.60
C LYS A 306 5.20 10.52 -1.44
N THR A 307 5.74 9.46 -2.04
CA THR A 307 6.93 9.56 -2.88
C THR A 307 6.67 10.38 -4.15
N LEU A 308 5.55 10.14 -4.83
CA LEU A 308 5.26 10.80 -6.11
C LEU A 308 4.88 12.28 -5.95
N ALA A 309 4.03 12.62 -4.99
CA ALA A 309 3.67 14.00 -4.74
C ALA A 309 4.87 14.80 -4.19
N SER A 310 5.70 14.20 -3.32
CA SER A 310 6.94 14.84 -2.87
C SER A 310 7.92 15.10 -4.02
N TYR A 311 8.03 14.15 -4.96
CA TYR A 311 8.82 14.36 -6.18
C TYR A 311 8.29 15.55 -7.02
N LEU A 312 6.97 15.77 -7.00
CA LEU A 312 6.31 16.91 -7.65
C LEU A 312 6.31 18.19 -6.80
N GLY A 313 7.04 18.23 -5.68
CA GLY A 313 7.21 19.40 -4.83
C GLY A 313 6.12 19.62 -3.78
N PHE A 314 5.25 18.64 -3.54
CA PHE A 314 4.27 18.71 -2.44
C PHE A 314 4.90 18.31 -1.10
N SER A 315 4.44 18.93 -0.03
CA SER A 315 4.84 18.62 1.34
C SER A 315 3.60 18.58 2.23
N TRP A 316 3.45 17.52 3.00
CA TRP A 316 2.43 17.43 4.04
C TRP A 316 2.71 18.45 5.14
N ARG A 317 1.64 18.94 5.77
CA ARG A 317 1.70 19.82 6.95
C ARG A 317 2.27 19.09 8.16
N ASP A 318 1.96 17.80 8.30
CA ASP A 318 2.50 16.97 9.38
C ASP A 318 3.94 16.54 9.12
N THR A 319 4.74 16.44 10.19
CA THR A 319 6.14 16.01 10.13
C THR A 319 6.32 14.49 10.02
N ASP A 320 5.35 13.69 10.45
CA ASP A 320 5.34 12.23 10.32
C ASP A 320 3.99 11.72 9.80
N PRO A 321 3.64 12.07 8.55
CA PRO A 321 2.36 11.69 7.95
C PRO A 321 2.32 10.18 7.73
N SER A 322 1.47 9.46 8.47
CA SER A 322 1.30 8.02 8.33
C SER A 322 -0.12 7.58 8.67
N GLY A 323 -0.67 6.62 7.91
CA GLY A 323 -1.99 6.05 8.22
C GLY A 323 -2.02 5.26 9.53
N ALA A 324 -0.86 4.84 10.06
CA ALA A 324 -0.81 4.27 11.41
C ALA A 324 -0.95 5.37 12.48
N SER A 325 -0.41 6.56 12.20
CA SER A 325 -0.53 7.72 13.06
C SER A 325 -1.97 8.26 13.05
N SER A 326 -2.66 8.28 11.89
CA SER A 326 -4.07 8.71 11.83
C SER A 326 -4.98 7.85 12.71
N ILE A 327 -4.78 6.52 12.73
CA ILE A 327 -5.49 5.59 13.63
C ILE A 327 -5.25 5.94 15.11
N GLU A 328 -4.01 6.20 15.49
CA GLU A 328 -3.66 6.58 16.88
C GLU A 328 -4.26 7.93 17.28
N TRP A 329 -4.25 8.91 16.37
CA TRP A 329 -4.88 10.20 16.57
C TRP A 329 -6.39 10.05 16.74
N TYR A 330 -7.04 9.25 15.89
CA TYR A 330 -8.48 9.00 16.00
C TYR A 330 -8.83 8.35 17.34
N TYR A 331 -8.07 7.33 17.76
CA TYR A 331 -8.26 6.70 19.06
C TYR A 331 -8.17 7.70 20.21
N ARG A 332 -7.12 8.52 20.24
CA ARG A 332 -6.95 9.56 21.27
C ARG A 332 -8.03 10.62 21.20
N TRP A 333 -8.45 11.00 20.00
CA TRP A 333 -9.53 11.95 19.84
C TRP A 333 -10.85 11.40 20.38
N VAL A 334 -11.17 10.13 20.14
CA VAL A 334 -12.38 9.50 20.69
C VAL A 334 -12.37 9.52 22.23
N GLU A 335 -11.22 9.28 22.86
CA GLU A 335 -11.08 9.32 24.33
C GLU A 335 -11.12 10.74 24.92
N THR A 336 -10.49 11.69 24.26
CA THR A 336 -10.22 13.03 24.83
C THR A 336 -11.15 14.12 24.32
N LYS A 337 -11.73 13.93 23.13
CA LYS A 337 -12.46 14.94 22.35
C LYS A 337 -11.68 16.23 22.14
N ASP A 338 -10.35 16.14 22.08
CA ASP A 338 -9.48 17.29 21.83
C ASP A 338 -9.54 17.76 20.37
N ASP A 339 -10.15 18.92 20.13
CA ASP A 339 -10.31 19.51 18.80
C ASP A 339 -9.00 19.69 18.02
N SER A 340 -7.86 19.84 18.71
CA SER A 340 -6.55 19.94 18.04
C SER A 340 -6.17 18.63 17.36
N ILE A 341 -6.55 17.48 17.92
CA ILE A 341 -6.32 16.16 17.35
C ILE A 341 -7.27 15.95 16.15
N ARG A 342 -8.54 16.33 16.29
CA ARG A 342 -9.50 16.27 15.17
C ARG A 342 -9.02 17.10 14.00
N LYS A 343 -8.59 18.34 14.26
CA LYS A 343 -8.03 19.23 13.25
C LYS A 343 -6.84 18.59 12.55
N ARG A 344 -5.91 18.01 13.30
CA ARG A 344 -4.74 17.31 12.74
C ARG A 344 -5.11 16.16 11.81
N ILE A 345 -6.13 15.36 12.17
CA ILE A 345 -6.64 14.26 11.31
C ILE A 345 -7.23 14.82 10.01
N LEU A 346 -8.05 15.88 10.11
CA LEU A 346 -8.65 16.52 8.95
C LEU A 346 -7.59 17.14 8.02
N GLU A 347 -6.58 17.80 8.58
CA GLU A 347 -5.45 18.35 7.82
C GLU A 347 -4.63 17.26 7.12
N TYR A 348 -4.42 16.12 7.77
CA TYR A 348 -3.72 14.98 7.16
C TYR A 348 -4.48 14.41 5.95
N ASN A 349 -5.79 14.19 6.09
CA ASN A 349 -6.63 13.66 5.03
C ASN A 349 -6.84 14.67 3.89
N GLU A 350 -6.97 15.97 4.20
CA GLU A 350 -6.95 17.03 3.19
C GLU A 350 -5.63 17.03 2.42
N ASP A 351 -4.48 16.85 3.09
CA ASP A 351 -3.18 16.73 2.41
C ASP A 351 -3.11 15.52 1.48
N ASP A 352 -3.65 14.37 1.86
CA ASP A 352 -3.68 13.18 1.00
C ASP A 352 -4.60 13.39 -0.24
N CYS A 353 -5.71 14.12 -0.09
CA CYS A 353 -6.54 14.57 -1.21
C CYS A 353 -5.77 15.54 -2.14
N ILE A 354 -5.11 16.56 -1.58
CA ILE A 354 -4.31 17.52 -2.36
C ILE A 354 -3.14 16.82 -3.04
N ALA A 355 -2.46 15.88 -2.38
CA ALA A 355 -1.38 15.10 -2.97
C ALA A 355 -1.84 14.32 -4.20
N THR A 356 -3.03 13.75 -4.13
CA THR A 356 -3.69 13.06 -5.26
C THR A 356 -3.93 14.03 -6.43
N ARG A 357 -4.39 15.26 -6.15
CA ARG A 357 -4.49 16.32 -7.16
C ARG A 357 -3.14 16.74 -7.75
N VAL A 358 -2.14 16.97 -6.90
CA VAL A 358 -0.77 17.33 -7.35
C VAL A 358 -0.26 16.28 -8.32
N LEU A 359 -0.46 15.00 -7.99
CA LEU A 359 -0.09 13.88 -8.85
C LEU A 359 -0.83 13.91 -10.19
N LEU A 360 -2.15 14.08 -10.18
CA LEU A 360 -2.93 14.20 -11.41
C LEU A 360 -2.40 15.31 -12.32
N ASP A 361 -2.17 16.50 -11.77
CA ASP A 361 -1.67 17.64 -12.53
C ASP A 361 -0.23 17.41 -13.03
N GLY A 362 0.60 16.75 -12.22
CA GLY A 362 1.94 16.33 -12.62
C GLY A 362 1.90 15.37 -13.80
N ILE A 363 1.01 14.38 -13.74
CA ILE A 363 0.78 13.40 -14.81
C ILE A 363 0.30 14.09 -16.10
N ARG A 364 -0.64 15.04 -16.01
CA ARG A 364 -1.16 15.80 -17.17
C ARG A 364 -0.09 16.62 -17.89
N ARG A 365 1.01 16.95 -17.21
CA ARG A 365 2.16 17.69 -17.77
C ARG A 365 3.25 16.79 -18.33
N LEU A 366 3.15 15.47 -18.18
CA LEU A 366 4.13 14.54 -18.74
C LEU A 366 4.02 14.53 -20.27
N SER A 367 5.18 14.44 -20.92
CA SER A 367 5.30 14.25 -22.37
C SER A 367 5.28 12.78 -22.76
#